data_AF-A0A1Y1WEC3-F1
#
_entry.id   AF-A0A1Y1WEC3-F1
#
_cell.length_a   1.000
_cell.length_b   1.000
_cell.length_c   1.000
_cell.angle_alpha   90.00
_cell.angle_beta   90.00
_cell.angle_gamma   90.00
#
_symmetry.space_group_name_H-M   'P 1'
#
loop_
_entity.id
_entity.type
_entity.pdbx_description
1 polymer ?
#
loop_
_entity_poly.entity_id
_entity_poly.type
_entity_poly.pdbx_seq_one_letter_code
_entity_poly.pdbx_strand_id
1 'polypeptide(L)'
;MGRKRQHSDDEASTRDIENSDSGASSGPESDFEKDLVDVDFEFFDPKPIDFHAMKAPTDFGDDDPYAFMTVLNMDVHKDKQVIKQIREYLLKKAEKAGKGGDLLDVLDGSGDVGLLLNERVVNMPPQVVAPMLAMLMEELDRTTFDYYLLLAPTYKDTAAVEDEDGSSSRRPKDKESLIDAYLHAEDEFIEEFAQVKFDYKFSRSKRVSESRNSFAETGVAPARRCLIIHKSKIRALIDRLQSALSPSS
;
A
#
# COMPACT_ATOMS: atom_id res chain seq x y z
N MET A 1 39.96 11.29 -59.88
CA MET A 1 41.42 11.38 -60.07
C MET A 1 41.92 12.70 -59.45
N GLY A 2 42.81 12.63 -58.44
CA GLY A 2 43.70 13.69 -57.92
C GLY A 2 43.05 14.96 -57.31
N ARG A 3 43.50 15.64 -56.24
CA ARG A 3 44.68 15.67 -55.32
C ARG A 3 44.17 16.44 -54.07
N LYS A 4 44.31 15.99 -52.81
CA LYS A 4 45.42 16.14 -51.84
C LYS A 4 45.98 17.57 -51.61
N ARG A 5 45.45 18.21 -50.55
CA ARG A 5 46.06 18.92 -49.37
C ARG A 5 47.28 19.88 -49.46
N GLN A 6 47.19 20.90 -48.57
CA GLN A 6 48.23 21.58 -47.73
C GLN A 6 49.05 22.70 -48.42
N HIS A 7 49.57 23.75 -47.75
CA HIS A 7 49.51 24.41 -46.43
C HIS A 7 50.27 25.74 -46.66
N SER A 8 49.96 26.84 -45.96
CA SER A 8 50.98 27.86 -45.68
C SER A 8 50.62 28.57 -44.38
N ASP A 9 51.46 28.33 -43.39
CA ASP A 9 51.51 28.94 -42.07
C ASP A 9 51.96 30.40 -42.15
N ASP A 10 51.51 31.22 -41.18
CA ASP A 10 52.37 32.20 -40.52
C ASP A 10 51.88 32.39 -39.08
N GLU A 11 52.80 32.18 -38.14
CA GLU A 11 52.68 32.20 -36.68
C GLU A 11 52.88 33.60 -36.06
N ALA A 12 52.59 33.65 -34.74
CA ALA A 12 53.03 34.59 -33.70
C ALA A 12 52.10 35.80 -33.45
N SER A 13 51.70 36.17 -32.22
CA SER A 13 52.07 35.73 -30.87
C SER A 13 51.13 36.35 -29.82
N THR A 14 50.68 35.53 -28.86
CA THR A 14 50.49 35.78 -27.41
C THR A 14 50.24 37.21 -26.90
N ARG A 15 49.10 37.39 -26.20
CA ARG A 15 49.01 38.17 -24.96
C ARG A 15 48.08 37.49 -23.96
N ASP A 16 48.68 37.02 -22.88
CA ASP A 16 48.05 36.63 -21.63
C ASP A 16 47.37 37.83 -20.97
N ILE A 17 46.13 37.66 -20.49
CA ILE A 17 45.56 38.49 -19.43
C ILE A 17 44.96 37.52 -18.42
N GLU A 18 45.69 37.35 -17.32
CA GLU A 18 45.23 36.68 -16.10
C GLU A 18 44.17 37.54 -15.37
N ASN A 19 43.17 36.82 -14.87
CA ASN A 19 42.51 36.98 -13.57
C ASN A 19 41.66 38.25 -13.30
N SER A 20 40.34 38.06 -13.32
CA SER A 20 39.44 38.76 -12.40
C SER A 20 38.45 37.75 -11.81
N ASP A 21 38.74 37.39 -10.56
CA ASP A 21 37.79 36.91 -9.55
C ASP A 21 36.43 37.61 -9.70
N SER A 22 35.39 36.84 -10.01
CA SER A 22 34.00 37.25 -9.87
C SER A 22 33.31 36.30 -8.89
N GLY A 23 33.67 36.44 -7.62
CA GLY A 23 32.81 36.04 -6.52
C GLY A 23 31.44 36.74 -6.59
N ALA A 24 30.43 35.93 -6.26
CA ALA A 24 29.05 36.27 -5.88
C ALA A 24 28.05 36.67 -6.99
N SER A 25 27.11 35.76 -7.25
CA SER A 25 25.73 36.04 -6.85
C SER A 25 25.06 34.76 -6.31
N SER A 26 25.37 34.42 -5.05
CA SER A 26 24.31 33.90 -4.20
C SER A 26 23.30 35.05 -4.08
N GLY A 27 22.26 35.00 -4.92
CA GLY A 27 21.12 35.90 -4.76
C GLY A 27 20.59 35.78 -3.33
N PRO A 28 19.92 36.80 -2.80
CA PRO A 28 19.28 36.65 -1.50
C PRO A 28 18.34 35.46 -1.62
N GLU A 29 18.62 34.35 -0.91
CA GLU A 29 17.60 33.35 -0.63
C GLU A 29 16.45 34.14 -0.03
N SER A 30 15.40 34.28 -0.83
CA SER A 30 14.25 35.08 -0.43
C SER A 30 13.71 34.44 0.84
N ASP A 31 13.37 35.24 1.85
CA ASP A 31 12.75 34.70 3.08
C ASP A 31 11.44 33.92 2.79
N PHE A 32 10.93 33.96 1.55
CA PHE A 32 9.85 33.12 1.04
C PHE A 32 10.23 31.65 0.75
N GLU A 33 11.49 31.32 0.47
CA GLU A 33 11.90 29.92 0.22
C GLU A 33 11.96 29.10 1.51
N LYS A 34 12.17 29.74 2.67
CA LYS A 34 12.14 29.09 3.99
C LYS A 34 10.73 28.71 4.46
N ASP A 35 9.70 29.29 3.83
CA ASP A 35 8.29 29.02 4.13
C ASP A 35 7.67 27.97 3.18
N LEU A 36 8.42 27.50 2.18
CA LEU A 36 8.01 26.39 1.32
C LEU A 36 8.31 25.07 2.04
N VAL A 37 7.26 24.39 2.47
CA VAL A 37 7.37 23.02 3.00
C VAL A 37 7.44 22.07 1.80
N ASP A 38 8.63 21.52 1.57
CA ASP A 38 8.82 20.42 0.63
C ASP A 38 8.52 19.09 1.34
N VAL A 39 7.73 18.24 0.69
CA VAL A 39 7.31 16.95 1.25
C VAL A 39 7.68 15.87 0.25
N ASP A 40 8.79 15.21 0.54
CA ASP A 40 9.28 14.08 -0.22
C ASP A 40 8.97 12.74 0.46
N PHE A 41 8.74 11.71 -0.35
CA PHE A 41 8.53 10.35 0.11
C PHE A 41 9.72 9.48 -0.31
N GLU A 42 10.49 9.05 0.68
CA GLU A 42 11.59 8.12 0.47
C GLU A 42 11.16 6.67 0.75
N PHE A 43 11.70 5.74 -0.03
CA PHE A 43 11.41 4.31 0.10
C PHE A 43 12.69 3.57 0.47
N PHE A 44 12.62 2.73 1.50
CA PHE A 44 13.76 1.99 2.03
C PHE A 44 13.33 0.62 2.53
N ASP A 45 14.31 -0.30 2.59
CA ASP A 45 14.08 -1.63 3.13
C ASP A 45 13.85 -1.58 4.65
N PRO A 46 12.90 -2.37 5.20
CA PRO A 46 12.61 -2.37 6.63
C PRO A 46 13.81 -2.85 7.44
N LYS A 47 14.14 -2.09 8.48
CA LYS A 47 15.25 -2.36 9.40
C LYS A 47 14.72 -2.89 10.74
N PRO A 48 15.53 -3.61 11.53
CA PRO A 48 15.11 -4.07 12.85
C PRO A 48 14.67 -2.97 13.82
N ILE A 49 15.17 -1.73 13.65
CA ILE A 49 14.80 -0.58 14.46
C ILE A 49 13.33 -0.18 14.26
N ASP A 50 12.80 -0.38 13.05
CA ASP A 50 11.43 -0.04 12.63
C ASP A 50 10.35 -0.93 13.27
N PHE A 51 10.75 -1.98 14.01
CA PHE A 51 9.82 -2.94 14.61
C PHE A 51 8.75 -2.27 15.50
N HIS A 52 9.11 -1.20 16.19
CA HIS A 52 8.20 -0.50 17.09
C HIS A 52 7.11 0.26 16.30
N ALA A 53 7.51 1.02 15.28
CA ALA A 53 6.61 1.71 14.36
C ALA A 53 5.66 0.74 13.63
N MET A 54 6.17 -0.40 13.16
CA MET A 54 5.34 -1.42 12.49
C MET A 54 4.34 -2.10 13.44
N LYS A 55 4.72 -2.29 14.72
CA LYS A 55 3.85 -2.95 15.71
C LYS A 55 2.73 -2.05 16.20
N ALA A 56 3.02 -0.76 16.38
CA ALA A 56 2.09 0.21 16.91
C ALA A 56 2.29 1.55 16.18
N PRO A 57 1.54 1.81 15.09
CA PRO A 57 1.68 3.02 14.29
C PRO A 57 1.05 4.25 14.99
N THR A 58 1.40 4.49 16.25
CA THR A 58 0.86 5.58 17.07
C THR A 58 1.93 6.42 17.76
N ASP A 59 3.19 5.98 17.74
CA ASP A 59 4.31 6.67 18.37
C ASP A 59 5.49 6.63 17.40
N PHE A 60 5.50 7.57 16.45
CA PHE A 60 6.53 7.68 15.41
C PHE A 60 7.59 8.68 15.84
N GLY A 61 8.84 8.25 15.86
CA GLY A 61 10.00 9.13 15.83
C GLY A 61 10.22 9.74 14.44
N ASP A 62 11.16 10.69 14.37
CA ASP A 62 11.47 11.43 13.14
C ASP A 62 11.95 10.51 11.98
N ASP A 63 12.53 9.35 12.31
CA ASP A 63 13.08 8.39 11.35
C ASP A 63 12.18 7.15 11.11
N ASP A 64 10.99 7.10 11.71
CA ASP A 64 10.14 5.91 11.62
C ASP A 64 9.34 5.83 10.30
N PRO A 65 9.13 4.62 9.73
CA PRO A 65 8.36 4.47 8.50
C PRO A 65 6.88 4.78 8.73
N TYR A 66 6.35 5.75 7.98
CA TYR A 66 4.92 6.10 7.99
C TYR A 66 4.02 5.14 7.18
N ALA A 67 4.62 4.31 6.33
CA ALA A 67 3.95 3.27 5.57
C ALA A 67 4.89 2.08 5.39
N PHE A 68 4.36 0.86 5.37
CA PHE A 68 5.14 -0.33 5.04
C PHE A 68 4.31 -1.30 4.19
N MET A 69 5.02 -2.00 3.31
CA MET A 69 4.46 -3.07 2.51
C MET A 69 5.44 -4.23 2.46
N THR A 70 4.96 -5.45 2.71
CA THR A 70 5.81 -6.64 2.71
C THR A 70 5.01 -7.89 2.36
N VAL A 71 5.67 -8.91 1.82
CA VAL A 71 5.07 -10.22 1.56
C VAL A 71 5.73 -11.29 2.40
N LEU A 72 4.93 -12.00 3.19
CA LEU A 72 5.37 -13.13 3.97
C LEU A 72 5.01 -14.45 3.28
N ASN A 73 6.00 -15.29 2.98
CA ASN A 73 5.75 -16.61 2.41
C ASN A 73 5.06 -17.53 3.44
N MET A 74 3.80 -17.89 3.17
CA MET A 74 3.00 -18.73 4.08
C MET A 74 3.43 -20.20 4.05
N ASP A 75 4.02 -20.67 2.95
CA ASP A 75 4.41 -22.06 2.76
C ASP A 75 5.77 -22.38 3.39
N VAL A 76 6.77 -21.51 3.21
CA VAL A 76 8.07 -21.59 3.87
C VAL A 76 7.93 -21.53 5.40
N HIS A 77 6.91 -20.83 5.89
CA HIS A 77 6.66 -20.67 7.32
C HIS A 77 5.47 -21.48 7.84
N LYS A 78 4.95 -22.43 7.07
CA LYS A 78 3.76 -23.23 7.42
C LYS A 78 3.88 -23.96 8.76
N ASP A 79 5.10 -24.28 9.18
CA ASP A 79 5.36 -24.97 10.45
C ASP A 79 5.34 -24.05 11.67
N LYS A 80 5.50 -22.73 11.47
CA LYS A 80 5.42 -21.75 12.56
C LYS A 80 3.98 -21.66 13.07
N GLN A 81 3.82 -21.68 14.39
CA GLN A 81 2.51 -21.65 15.05
C GLN A 81 1.65 -20.47 14.60
N VAL A 82 2.24 -19.29 14.40
CA VAL A 82 1.53 -18.08 13.95
C VAL A 82 0.88 -18.27 12.58
N ILE A 83 1.56 -18.93 11.63
CA ILE A 83 1.00 -19.18 10.29
C ILE A 83 -0.12 -20.20 10.35
N LYS A 84 0.03 -21.26 11.15
CA LYS A 84 -1.05 -22.24 11.39
C LYS A 84 -2.30 -21.56 11.94
N GLN A 85 -2.14 -20.68 12.93
CA GLN A 85 -3.25 -19.91 13.51
C GLN A 85 -3.92 -18.99 12.50
N ILE A 86 -3.15 -18.29 11.65
CA ILE A 86 -3.70 -17.43 10.59
C ILE A 86 -4.50 -18.27 9.59
N ARG A 87 -3.94 -19.38 9.10
CA ARG A 87 -4.60 -20.29 8.15
C ARG A 87 -5.91 -20.85 8.72
N GLU A 88 -5.86 -21.44 9.90
CA GLU A 88 -7.04 -21.99 10.59
C GLU A 88 -8.12 -20.92 10.83
N TYR A 89 -7.70 -19.72 11.23
CA TYR A 89 -8.63 -18.62 11.47
C TYR A 89 -9.33 -18.19 10.19
N LEU A 90 -8.58 -17.96 9.10
CA LEU A 90 -9.13 -17.53 7.83
C LEU A 90 -9.99 -18.61 7.19
N LEU A 91 -9.60 -19.88 7.25
CA LEU A 91 -10.41 -21.02 6.78
C LEU A 91 -11.75 -21.07 7.52
N LYS A 92 -11.75 -20.99 8.85
CA LYS A 92 -12.99 -20.95 9.64
C LYS A 92 -13.90 -19.77 9.29
N LYS A 93 -13.33 -18.63 8.90
CA LYS A 93 -14.11 -17.46 8.46
C LYS A 93 -14.63 -17.65 7.04
N ALA A 94 -13.81 -18.18 6.14
CA ALA A 94 -14.16 -18.48 4.76
C ALA A 94 -15.28 -19.53 4.68
N GLU A 95 -15.22 -20.60 5.49
CA GLU A 95 -16.28 -21.61 5.61
C GLU A 95 -17.64 -20.97 5.93
N LYS A 96 -17.67 -20.06 6.93
CA LYS A 96 -18.89 -19.33 7.30
C LYS A 96 -19.40 -18.41 6.18
N ALA A 97 -18.51 -17.93 5.32
CA ALA A 97 -18.84 -17.11 4.16
C ALA A 97 -19.12 -17.93 2.89
N GLY A 98 -19.11 -19.28 2.96
CA GLY A 98 -19.29 -20.14 1.80
C GLY A 98 -18.10 -20.16 0.82
N LYS A 99 -16.91 -19.74 1.29
CA LYS A 99 -15.65 -19.63 0.55
C LYS A 99 -14.54 -20.53 1.09
N GLY A 100 -14.89 -21.47 1.97
CA GLY A 100 -13.93 -22.40 2.59
C GLY A 100 -13.18 -23.24 1.56
N GLY A 101 -13.90 -23.85 0.60
CA GLY A 101 -13.29 -24.63 -0.48
C GLY A 101 -12.36 -23.78 -1.35
N ASP A 102 -12.86 -22.65 -1.86
CA ASP A 102 -12.06 -21.71 -2.68
C ASP A 102 -10.75 -21.28 -1.99
N LEU A 103 -10.79 -20.98 -0.68
CA LEU A 103 -9.59 -20.61 0.09
C LEU A 103 -8.68 -21.82 0.33
N LEU A 104 -9.24 -22.98 0.65
CA LEU A 104 -8.47 -24.21 0.88
C LEU A 104 -7.72 -24.62 -0.39
N ASP A 105 -8.37 -24.56 -1.55
CA ASP A 105 -7.76 -24.87 -2.86
C ASP A 105 -6.57 -23.96 -3.17
N VAL A 106 -6.62 -22.68 -2.74
CA VAL A 106 -5.49 -21.75 -2.86
C VAL A 106 -4.38 -22.08 -1.86
N LEU A 107 -4.73 -22.33 -0.60
CA LEU A 107 -3.76 -22.50 0.49
C LEU A 107 -3.05 -23.86 0.47
N ASP A 108 -3.73 -24.93 0.05
CA ASP A 108 -3.22 -26.30 0.00
C ASP A 108 -2.98 -26.76 -1.46
N GLY A 109 -3.20 -25.87 -2.43
CA GLY A 109 -2.94 -26.11 -3.85
C GLY A 109 -1.45 -26.21 -4.19
N SER A 110 -1.15 -26.30 -5.48
CA SER A 110 0.24 -26.42 -5.96
C SER A 110 1.01 -25.11 -6.03
N GLY A 111 0.39 -23.97 -5.67
CA GLY A 111 0.98 -22.65 -5.83
C GLY A 111 1.35 -22.01 -4.50
N ASP A 112 2.46 -21.28 -4.49
CA ASP A 112 2.95 -20.60 -3.29
C ASP A 112 2.10 -19.37 -2.95
N VAL A 113 1.77 -19.20 -1.67
CA VAL A 113 0.93 -18.10 -1.16
C VAL A 113 1.76 -17.09 -0.36
N GLY A 114 1.76 -15.85 -0.84
CA GLY A 114 2.31 -14.70 -0.14
C GLY A 114 1.24 -13.95 0.65
N LEU A 115 1.41 -13.82 1.97
CA LEU A 115 0.61 -12.90 2.77
C LEU A 115 1.14 -11.48 2.58
N LEU A 116 0.44 -10.69 1.77
CA LEU A 116 0.78 -9.29 1.50
C LEU A 116 0.18 -8.40 2.59
N LEU A 117 1.06 -7.74 3.34
CA LEU A 117 0.72 -6.76 4.35
C LEU A 117 0.94 -5.37 3.74
N ASN A 118 -0.09 -4.54 3.79
CA ASN A 118 -0.06 -3.14 3.37
C ASN A 118 -0.70 -2.32 4.49
N GLU A 119 0.10 -1.49 5.16
CA GLU A 119 -0.38 -0.61 6.22
C GLU A 119 0.33 0.74 6.09
N ARG A 120 -0.42 1.82 6.36
CA ARG A 120 0.08 3.18 6.40
C ARG A 120 -0.66 3.97 7.46
N VAL A 121 -0.06 5.04 7.97
CA VAL A 121 -0.78 5.97 8.84
C VAL A 121 -1.88 6.70 8.05
N VAL A 122 -2.92 7.13 8.77
CA VAL A 122 -4.11 7.73 8.13
C VAL A 122 -3.80 9.01 7.35
N ASN A 123 -2.76 9.72 7.75
CA ASN A 123 -2.33 10.99 7.14
C ASN A 123 -1.51 10.78 5.86
N MET A 124 -1.05 9.57 5.57
CA MET A 124 -0.28 9.30 4.35
C MET A 124 -1.20 9.28 3.13
N PRO A 125 -0.82 9.91 2.01
CA PRO A 125 -1.61 9.88 0.79
C PRO A 125 -1.68 8.45 0.23
N PRO A 126 -2.83 7.96 -0.26
CA PRO A 126 -2.94 6.61 -0.85
C PRO A 126 -2.03 6.42 -2.08
N GLN A 127 -1.59 7.51 -2.70
CA GLN A 127 -0.68 7.54 -3.85
C GLN A 127 0.62 6.76 -3.63
N VAL A 128 1.09 6.63 -2.38
CA VAL A 128 2.32 5.90 -2.06
C VAL A 128 2.20 4.38 -2.28
N VAL A 129 0.98 3.83 -2.26
CA VAL A 129 0.77 2.38 -2.34
C VAL A 129 1.19 1.81 -3.69
N ALA A 130 0.93 2.55 -4.78
CA ALA A 130 1.25 2.10 -6.13
C ALA A 130 2.77 1.93 -6.35
N PRO A 131 3.64 2.92 -6.05
CA PRO A 131 5.09 2.73 -6.14
C PRO A 131 5.61 1.70 -5.13
N MET A 132 5.08 1.63 -3.90
CA MET A 132 5.46 0.59 -2.93
C MET A 132 5.22 -0.82 -3.48
N LEU A 133 4.04 -1.06 -4.05
CA LEU A 133 3.71 -2.36 -4.65
C LEU A 133 4.59 -2.65 -5.86
N ALA A 134 4.88 -1.64 -6.69
CA ALA A 134 5.78 -1.81 -7.84
C ALA A 134 7.19 -2.21 -7.39
N MET A 135 7.77 -1.48 -6.44
CA MET A 135 9.11 -1.76 -5.90
C MET A 135 9.18 -3.14 -5.27
N LEU A 136 8.20 -3.50 -4.44
CA LEU A 136 8.13 -4.82 -3.81
C LEU A 136 8.05 -5.95 -4.85
N MET A 137 7.27 -5.77 -5.92
CA MET A 137 7.15 -6.77 -6.98
C MET A 137 8.39 -6.86 -7.88
N GLU A 138 9.22 -5.82 -7.93
CA GLU A 138 10.52 -5.85 -8.61
C GLU A 138 11.60 -6.54 -7.76
N GLU A 139 11.55 -6.37 -6.44
CA GLU A 139 12.42 -7.07 -5.48
C GLU A 139 12.12 -8.56 -5.42
N LEU A 140 10.83 -8.92 -5.46
CA LEU A 140 10.41 -10.31 -5.50
C LEU A 140 10.76 -10.94 -6.85
N ASP A 141 11.41 -12.10 -6.83
CA ASP A 141 11.56 -12.90 -8.04
C ASP A 141 10.16 -13.19 -8.63
N ARG A 142 9.99 -13.02 -9.95
CA ARG A 142 8.69 -13.18 -10.63
C ARG A 142 8.03 -14.56 -10.44
N THR A 143 8.78 -15.53 -9.91
CA THR A 143 8.36 -16.90 -9.63
C THR A 143 8.06 -17.17 -8.16
N THR A 144 8.13 -16.17 -7.27
CA THR A 144 8.07 -16.39 -5.81
C THR A 144 6.70 -16.83 -5.30
N PHE A 145 5.62 -16.27 -5.85
CA PHE A 145 4.26 -16.53 -5.39
C PHE A 145 3.28 -16.62 -6.56
N ASP A 146 2.35 -17.57 -6.49
CA ASP A 146 1.22 -17.66 -7.42
C ASP A 146 0.03 -16.82 -6.95
N TYR A 147 -0.15 -16.73 -5.62
CA TYR A 147 -1.25 -16.01 -5.01
C TYR A 147 -0.77 -15.04 -3.93
N TYR A 148 -1.38 -13.86 -3.90
CA TYR A 148 -1.21 -12.85 -2.87
C TYR A 148 -2.50 -12.75 -2.06
N LEU A 149 -2.39 -12.95 -0.74
CA LEU A 149 -3.50 -12.82 0.20
C LEU A 149 -3.37 -11.49 0.94
N LEU A 150 -4.39 -10.64 0.85
CA LEU A 150 -4.49 -9.36 1.57
C LEU A 150 -5.68 -9.37 2.52
N LEU A 151 -5.54 -8.65 3.63
CA LEU A 151 -6.58 -8.48 4.63
C LEU A 151 -6.97 -6.99 4.74
N ALA A 152 -7.89 -6.56 3.90
CA ALA A 152 -8.33 -5.17 3.82
C ALA A 152 -9.23 -4.80 5.03
N PRO A 153 -8.90 -3.73 5.79
CA PRO A 153 -9.74 -3.21 6.84
C PRO A 153 -11.00 -2.53 6.28
N THR A 154 -12.15 -2.88 6.84
CA THR A 154 -13.43 -2.34 6.40
C THR A 154 -14.32 -1.99 7.59
N TYR A 155 -15.39 -1.25 7.32
CA TYR A 155 -16.37 -0.93 8.34
C TYR A 155 -17.81 -1.03 7.83
N LYS A 156 -18.71 -1.22 8.79
CA LYS A 156 -20.15 -1.15 8.60
C LYS A 156 -20.71 -0.07 9.53
N ASP A 157 -21.46 0.86 8.96
CA ASP A 157 -22.27 1.81 9.72
C ASP A 157 -23.46 1.04 10.33
N THR A 158 -23.51 1.05 11.65
CA THR A 158 -24.55 0.41 12.46
C THR A 158 -25.59 1.41 12.96
N ALA A 159 -25.38 2.73 12.76
CA ALA A 159 -26.37 3.76 13.07
C ALA A 159 -27.56 3.71 12.10
N ALA A 160 -27.37 3.26 10.87
CA ALA A 160 -28.44 3.07 9.88
C ALA A 160 -29.41 1.90 10.19
N VAL A 161 -29.15 1.13 11.25
CA VAL A 161 -29.97 -0.03 11.64
C VAL A 161 -30.92 0.30 12.80
N GLU A 162 -30.80 1.48 13.42
CA GLU A 162 -31.61 1.93 14.56
C GLU A 162 -32.52 3.13 14.22
N ASP A 163 -33.19 3.11 13.06
CA ASP A 163 -34.36 3.98 12.84
C ASP A 163 -35.64 3.12 12.91
N GLU A 164 -36.19 2.99 14.12
CA GLU A 164 -37.52 2.41 14.35
C GLU A 164 -38.68 3.39 14.05
N ASP A 165 -38.39 4.60 13.54
CA ASP A 165 -39.42 5.60 13.22
C ASP A 165 -39.28 6.19 11.80
N GLY A 166 -39.65 5.39 10.80
CA GLY A 166 -40.66 5.83 9.84
C GLY A 166 -40.33 6.96 8.85
N SER A 167 -39.17 6.98 8.19
CA SER A 167 -39.10 7.23 6.73
C SER A 167 -37.69 7.05 6.16
N SER A 168 -37.49 6.07 5.30
CA SER A 168 -36.35 6.10 4.39
C SER A 168 -36.68 5.46 3.04
N SER A 169 -36.19 6.12 2.00
CA SER A 169 -36.26 5.66 0.61
C SER A 169 -35.67 4.26 0.49
N ARG A 170 -36.51 3.30 0.07
CA ARG A 170 -36.11 1.92 -0.20
C ARG A 170 -35.02 1.88 -1.26
N ARG A 171 -33.77 1.61 -0.86
CA ARG A 171 -32.84 0.91 -1.76
C ARG A 171 -33.20 -0.59 -1.76
N PRO A 172 -33.14 -1.29 -2.91
CA PRO A 172 -33.59 -2.67 -3.02
C PRO A 172 -32.75 -3.58 -2.12
N LYS A 173 -33.41 -4.58 -1.52
CA LYS A 173 -32.80 -5.69 -0.77
C LYS A 173 -32.02 -6.61 -1.73
N ASP A 174 -30.88 -6.16 -2.21
CA ASP A 174 -29.83 -7.07 -2.68
C ASP A 174 -28.98 -7.45 -1.47
N LYS A 175 -28.69 -8.76 -1.32
CA LYS A 175 -27.90 -9.41 -0.25
C LYS A 175 -27.14 -8.42 0.63
N GLU A 176 -27.58 -8.25 1.89
CA GLU A 176 -26.92 -7.42 2.90
C GLU A 176 -25.39 -7.58 2.83
N SER A 177 -24.71 -6.57 2.28
CA SER A 177 -23.26 -6.52 2.36
C SER A 177 -22.89 -6.41 3.84
N LEU A 178 -21.88 -7.16 4.25
CA LEU A 178 -21.34 -7.08 5.60
C LEU A 178 -20.47 -5.83 5.82
N ILE A 179 -20.33 -5.00 4.78
CA ILE A 179 -19.37 -3.91 4.64
C ILE A 179 -20.03 -2.77 3.85
N ASP A 180 -19.85 -1.54 4.33
CA ASP A 180 -20.32 -0.33 3.65
C ASP A 180 -19.18 0.38 2.90
N ALA A 181 -17.96 0.38 3.46
CA ALA A 181 -16.80 0.97 2.82
C ALA A 181 -15.47 0.40 3.35
N TYR A 182 -14.40 0.68 2.58
CA TYR A 182 -13.01 0.43 2.98
C TYR A 182 -12.46 1.56 3.84
N LEU A 183 -11.52 1.22 4.73
CA LEU A 183 -10.77 2.23 5.47
C LEU A 183 -9.68 2.86 4.60
N HIS A 184 -9.08 2.06 3.72
CA HIS A 184 -8.03 2.47 2.79
C HIS A 184 -8.63 2.58 1.38
N ALA A 185 -8.56 3.76 0.76
CA ALA A 185 -9.17 4.01 -0.55
C ALA A 185 -8.60 3.07 -1.64
N GLU A 186 -7.32 2.72 -1.54
CA GLU A 186 -6.64 1.80 -2.44
C GLU A 186 -7.29 0.39 -2.50
N ASP A 187 -7.92 -0.06 -1.41
CA ASP A 187 -8.49 -1.40 -1.32
C ASP A 187 -9.70 -1.59 -2.25
N GLU A 188 -10.41 -0.52 -2.60
CA GLU A 188 -11.49 -0.55 -3.60
C GLU A 188 -10.97 -0.98 -4.96
N PHE A 189 -9.81 -0.43 -5.37
CA PHE A 189 -9.18 -0.77 -6.63
C PHE A 189 -8.50 -2.14 -6.60
N ILE A 190 -7.96 -2.54 -5.44
CA ILE A 190 -7.38 -3.87 -5.24
C ILE A 190 -8.45 -4.97 -5.37
N GLU A 191 -9.65 -4.72 -4.85
CA GLU A 191 -10.77 -5.67 -4.92
C GLU A 191 -11.16 -6.05 -6.35
N GLU A 192 -11.04 -5.14 -7.32
CA GLU A 192 -11.35 -5.38 -8.74
C GLU A 192 -10.59 -6.59 -9.32
N PHE A 193 -9.42 -6.91 -8.75
CA PHE A 193 -8.56 -8.01 -9.22
C PHE A 193 -8.69 -9.29 -8.41
N ALA A 194 -9.42 -9.29 -7.29
CA ALA A 194 -9.57 -10.45 -6.42
C ALA A 194 -10.28 -11.62 -7.14
N GLN A 195 -9.68 -12.81 -7.07
CA GLN A 195 -10.30 -14.05 -7.53
C GLN A 195 -11.21 -14.64 -6.47
N VAL A 196 -10.73 -14.67 -5.22
CA VAL A 196 -11.50 -15.08 -4.05
C VAL A 196 -11.60 -13.89 -3.12
N LYS A 197 -12.80 -13.62 -2.63
CA LYS A 197 -13.05 -12.61 -1.61
C LYS A 197 -14.13 -13.05 -0.65
N PHE A 198 -13.95 -12.72 0.63
CA PHE A 198 -14.96 -12.93 1.66
C PHE A 198 -14.79 -11.98 2.83
N ASP A 199 -15.91 -11.69 3.47
CA ASP A 199 -16.00 -10.73 4.56
C ASP A 199 -16.08 -11.46 5.89
N TYR A 200 -15.42 -10.91 6.91
CA TYR A 200 -15.52 -11.46 8.26
C TYR A 200 -15.39 -10.40 9.35
N LYS A 201 -16.15 -10.61 10.42
CA LYS A 201 -16.02 -9.85 11.66
C LYS A 201 -14.96 -10.48 12.57
N PHE A 202 -14.27 -9.66 13.35
CA PHE A 202 -13.33 -10.15 14.35
C PHE A 202 -14.04 -10.99 15.41
N SER A 203 -13.40 -12.08 15.86
CA SER A 203 -13.99 -12.98 16.86
C SER A 203 -13.98 -12.40 18.29
N ARG A 204 -13.17 -11.35 18.53
CA ARG A 204 -13.08 -10.63 19.80
C ARG A 204 -13.11 -9.13 19.51
N SER A 205 -14.30 -8.54 19.34
CA SER A 205 -14.47 -7.10 19.12
C SER A 205 -14.21 -6.22 20.36
N LYS A 206 -14.06 -6.81 21.56
CA LYS A 206 -13.99 -6.08 22.85
C LYS A 206 -12.58 -5.65 23.29
N ARG A 207 -11.51 -5.98 22.58
CA ARG A 207 -10.12 -5.64 22.95
C ARG A 207 -9.42 -4.91 21.82
N VAL A 208 -9.86 -3.70 21.51
CA VAL A 208 -9.08 -2.82 20.66
C VAL A 208 -8.82 -1.52 21.43
N SER A 209 -7.61 -0.99 21.25
CA SER A 209 -7.09 0.29 21.77
C SER A 209 -8.18 1.34 21.99
N GLU A 210 -8.04 2.18 23.03
CA GLU A 210 -8.96 3.28 23.34
C GLU A 210 -9.20 4.24 22.15
N SER A 211 -8.25 4.33 21.20
CA SER A 211 -8.42 5.05 19.93
C SER A 211 -9.39 4.39 18.92
N ARG A 212 -9.67 3.10 19.07
CA ARG A 212 -10.66 2.34 18.30
C ARG A 212 -11.99 2.14 19.03
N ASN A 213 -12.07 2.47 20.32
CA ASN A 213 -13.33 2.48 21.07
C ASN A 213 -14.23 3.66 20.68
N SER A 214 -13.67 4.75 20.15
CA SER A 214 -14.45 5.83 19.55
C SER A 214 -15.37 5.33 18.44
N PHE A 215 -14.93 4.34 17.64
CA PHE A 215 -15.74 3.79 16.56
C PHE A 215 -16.96 3.00 17.04
N ALA A 216 -16.87 2.34 18.20
CA ALA A 216 -18.03 1.65 18.78
C ALA A 216 -19.05 2.65 19.37
N GLU A 217 -18.59 3.80 19.86
CA GLU A 217 -19.45 4.90 20.34
C GLU A 217 -20.09 5.69 19.18
N THR A 218 -19.45 5.72 18.00
CA THR A 218 -20.00 6.37 16.78
C THR A 218 -20.83 5.43 15.91
N GLY A 219 -21.17 4.22 16.37
CA GLY A 219 -21.97 3.28 15.60
C GLY A 219 -21.25 2.66 14.39
N VAL A 220 -19.93 2.48 14.43
CA VAL A 220 -19.16 1.86 13.34
C VAL A 220 -18.59 0.51 13.77
N ALA A 221 -19.00 -0.57 13.10
CA ALA A 221 -18.54 -1.92 13.38
C ALA A 221 -17.35 -2.31 12.48
N PRO A 222 -16.15 -2.54 13.03
CA PRO A 222 -14.99 -2.94 12.23
C PRO A 222 -15.14 -4.37 11.72
N ALA A 223 -14.79 -4.55 10.45
CA ALA A 223 -14.72 -5.83 9.76
C ALA A 223 -13.41 -5.92 8.97
N ARG A 224 -13.18 -7.09 8.36
CA ARG A 224 -12.14 -7.26 7.35
C ARG A 224 -12.69 -7.99 6.16
N ARG A 225 -12.09 -7.70 5.01
CA ARG A 225 -12.26 -8.46 3.78
C ARG A 225 -10.95 -9.15 3.44
N CYS A 226 -11.02 -10.46 3.26
CA CYS A 226 -9.92 -11.22 2.70
C CYS A 226 -9.99 -11.13 1.17
N LEU A 227 -8.88 -10.79 0.53
CA LEU A 227 -8.74 -10.71 -0.92
C LEU A 227 -7.61 -11.64 -1.35
N ILE A 228 -7.85 -12.47 -2.37
CA ILE A 228 -6.83 -13.33 -2.97
C ILE A 228 -6.65 -12.92 -4.42
N ILE A 229 -5.43 -12.58 -4.81
CA ILE A 229 -5.09 -12.10 -6.15
C ILE A 229 -4.03 -13.02 -6.75
N HIS A 230 -4.29 -13.53 -7.95
CA HIS A 230 -3.31 -14.32 -8.69
C HIS A 230 -2.23 -13.43 -9.31
N LYS A 231 -0.97 -13.89 -9.34
CA LYS A 231 0.20 -13.13 -9.82
C LYS A 231 0.01 -12.49 -11.21
N SER A 232 -0.75 -13.16 -12.09
CA SER A 232 -1.01 -12.66 -13.45
C SER A 232 -1.76 -11.33 -13.48
N LYS A 233 -2.44 -10.96 -12.39
CA LYS A 233 -3.21 -9.72 -12.27
C LYS A 233 -2.44 -8.59 -11.60
N ILE A 234 -1.30 -8.87 -10.96
CA ILE A 234 -0.56 -7.87 -10.17
C ILE A 234 -0.06 -6.71 -11.02
N ARG A 235 0.45 -6.98 -12.23
CA ARG A 235 0.91 -5.91 -13.13
C ARG A 235 -0.21 -4.93 -13.48
N ALA A 236 -1.37 -5.47 -13.84
CA ALA A 236 -2.55 -4.68 -14.17
C ALA A 236 -3.14 -3.95 -12.94
N LEU A 237 -3.03 -4.56 -11.76
CA LEU A 237 -3.37 -3.91 -10.49
C LEU A 237 -2.49 -2.67 -10.24
N ILE A 238 -1.17 -2.79 -10.42
CA ILE A 238 -0.25 -1.65 -10.27
C ILE A 238 -0.65 -0.52 -11.23
N ASP A 239 -0.89 -0.83 -12.52
CA ASP A 239 -1.32 0.17 -13.50
C ASP A 239 -2.64 0.83 -13.11
N ARG A 240 -3.60 0.04 -12.60
CA ARG A 240 -4.89 0.55 -12.11
C ARG A 240 -4.70 1.49 -10.93
N LEU A 241 -3.88 1.13 -9.94
CA LEU A 241 -3.61 1.97 -8.77
C LEU A 241 -2.94 3.28 -9.17
N GLN A 242 -1.93 3.22 -10.06
CA GLN A 242 -1.26 4.41 -10.58
C GLN A 242 -2.26 5.35 -11.27
N SER A 243 -3.12 4.82 -12.13
CA SER A 243 -4.13 5.63 -12.83
C SER A 243 -5.27 6.11 -11.93
N ALA A 244 -5.65 5.35 -10.91
CA ALA A 244 -6.77 5.68 -10.02
C ALA A 244 -6.40 6.76 -9.01
N LEU A 245 -5.17 6.67 -8.49
CA LEU A 245 -4.70 7.46 -7.36
C LEU A 245 -3.84 8.64 -7.81
N SER A 246 -3.36 8.67 -9.06
CA SER A 246 -2.59 9.79 -9.59
C SER A 246 -3.28 11.12 -9.28
N PRO A 247 -2.54 12.15 -8.84
CA PRO A 247 -3.12 13.45 -8.55
C PRO A 247 -3.88 13.96 -9.78
N SER A 248 -5.13 14.38 -9.56
CA SER A 248 -5.92 15.02 -10.60
C SER A 248 -5.19 16.28 -11.06
N SER A 249 -4.82 16.31 -12.35
CA SER A 249 -4.13 17.43 -12.99
C SER A 249 -4.92 18.72 -12.95
#